data_AF-A0A437UVV6-F1
#
_entry.id   AF-A0A437UVV6-F1
#
_cell.length_a   1.000
_cell.length_b   1.000
_cell.length_c   1.000
_cell.angle_alpha   90.00
_cell.angle_beta   90.00
_cell.angle_gamma   90.00
#
_symmetry.space_group_name_H-M   'P 1'
#
loop_
_entity.id
_entity.type
_entity.pdbx_description
1 polymer ?
#
loop_
_entity_poly.entity_id
_entity_poly.type
_entity_poly.pdbx_seq_one_letter_code
_entity_poly.pdbx_strand_id
1 'polypeptide(L)'
;MLEILIWAAVIPSILLIYFVLKHDKVESEPVGLLVKLFILGALTTLPAGLLEMVGEQGIMAISRSGAMRTLLMFLVCVPLVEEGLKYLVLMTTWKNEAFNFTFDGVVYAVIVSLGFATLENMLYVLNYMSLQVAVMRGILSVPLHCTCGIFMGYFYGMARSHKARGESSRSVIDRVLALLIPLLIHGIYDFALSIESDAVSVAGLGFTVVVFILAVMQERWSSRQDSYIAGTGNPVGQPVPYHAAQPQYQQVPGQPPYQYPQQAPHRQAPAQPQQPVQPPYPYPQQTAYQQPPAPQQHPVPGQYRYPYPQQAGSGSESGPQKPRG
;
A
#
# COMPACT_ATOMS: atom_id res chain seq x y z
N MET A 1 -9.07 26.21 23.63
CA MET A 1 -9.80 24.91 23.65
C MET A 1 -10.08 24.42 22.23
N LEU A 2 -10.75 25.21 21.39
CA LEU A 2 -11.02 24.85 19.98
C LEU A 2 -9.76 24.52 19.17
N GLU A 3 -8.70 25.32 19.31
CA GLU A 3 -7.42 25.07 18.62
C GLU A 3 -6.82 23.70 18.96
N ILE A 4 -6.86 23.31 20.24
CA ILE A 4 -6.35 22.01 20.72
C ILE A 4 -7.13 20.86 20.08
N LEU A 5 -8.46 21.00 19.98
CA LEU A 5 -9.34 20.01 19.36
C LEU A 5 -9.05 19.85 17.86
N ILE A 6 -8.84 20.96 17.15
CA ILE A 6 -8.49 20.94 15.73
C ILE A 6 -7.15 20.24 15.52
N TRP A 7 -6.12 20.60 16.31
CA TRP A 7 -4.82 19.94 16.21
C TRP A 7 -4.88 18.45 16.54
N ALA A 8 -5.62 18.07 17.58
CA ALA A 8 -5.84 16.67 17.93
C ALA A 8 -6.53 15.87 16.81
N ALA A 9 -7.41 16.53 16.02
CA ALA A 9 -8.09 15.90 14.90
C ALA A 9 -7.18 15.71 13.66
N VAL A 10 -6.25 16.64 13.41
CA VAL A 10 -5.45 16.70 12.17
C VAL A 10 -4.09 16.01 12.29
N ILE A 11 -3.43 16.08 13.45
CA ILE A 11 -2.07 15.53 13.67
C ILE A 11 -1.96 14.04 13.28
N PRO A 12 -2.91 13.15 13.66
CA PRO A 12 -2.81 11.73 13.31
C PRO A 12 -2.67 11.50 11.80
N SER A 13 -3.45 12.20 10.97
CA SER A 13 -3.36 12.11 9.52
C SER A 13 -2.02 12.58 8.99
N ILE A 14 -1.49 13.71 9.50
CA ILE A 14 -0.16 14.23 9.09
C ILE A 14 0.93 13.19 9.37
N LEU A 15 0.90 12.57 10.56
CA LEU A 15 1.89 11.57 10.95
C LEU A 15 1.85 10.33 10.04
N LEU A 16 0.66 9.86 9.68
CA LEU A 16 0.47 8.72 8.78
C LEU A 16 0.86 9.04 7.34
N ILE A 17 0.55 10.24 6.84
CA ILE A 17 1.02 10.71 5.53
C ILE A 17 2.55 10.69 5.51
N TYR A 18 3.19 11.29 6.51
CA TYR A 18 4.65 11.31 6.62
C TYR A 18 5.24 9.89 6.66
N PHE A 19 4.61 8.97 7.40
CA PHE A 19 5.04 7.58 7.50
C PHE A 19 5.06 6.89 6.12
N VAL A 20 3.99 7.01 5.34
CA VAL A 20 3.90 6.35 4.02
C VAL A 20 4.83 7.00 3.00
N LEU A 21 4.89 8.33 2.96
CA LEU A 21 5.79 9.05 2.02
C LEU A 21 7.27 8.76 2.29
N LYS A 22 7.65 8.41 3.53
CA LYS A 22 9.04 8.02 3.85
C LYS A 22 9.44 6.67 3.24
N HIS A 23 8.48 5.82 2.89
CA HIS A 23 8.73 4.51 2.29
C HIS A 23 8.61 4.52 0.76
N ASP A 24 8.20 5.64 0.18
CA ASP A 24 8.36 5.90 -1.24
C ASP A 24 9.82 6.31 -1.53
N LYS A 25 10.60 5.37 -2.06
CA LYS A 25 12.06 5.51 -2.18
C LYS A 25 12.55 5.64 -3.62
N VAL A 26 11.68 5.40 -4.61
CA VAL A 26 12.09 5.29 -6.01
C VAL A 26 11.98 6.64 -6.69
N GLU A 27 10.79 7.24 -6.67
CA GLU A 27 10.52 8.55 -7.25
C GLU A 27 9.66 9.35 -6.27
N SER A 28 9.94 10.64 -6.11
CA SER A 28 9.08 11.48 -5.27
C SER A 28 7.90 11.98 -6.06
N GLU A 29 6.70 11.71 -5.55
CA GLU A 29 5.46 12.17 -6.14
C GLU A 29 5.33 13.70 -6.21
N PRO A 30 4.70 14.27 -7.26
CA PRO A 30 4.47 15.70 -7.34
C PRO A 30 3.60 16.18 -6.17
N VAL A 31 4.16 17.05 -5.32
CA VAL A 31 3.46 17.56 -4.12
C VAL A 31 2.09 18.18 -4.47
N GLY A 32 1.97 18.85 -5.62
CA GLY A 32 0.70 19.40 -6.10
C GLY A 32 -0.38 18.33 -6.37
N LEU A 33 0.00 17.15 -6.85
CA LEU A 33 -0.91 16.02 -7.01
C LEU A 33 -1.37 15.49 -5.65
N LEU A 34 -0.43 15.30 -4.71
CA LEU A 34 -0.75 14.82 -3.36
C LEU A 34 -1.70 15.79 -2.63
N VAL A 35 -1.42 17.10 -2.66
CA VAL A 35 -2.30 18.11 -2.06
C VAL A 35 -3.68 18.10 -2.70
N LYS A 36 -3.77 17.99 -4.04
CA LYS A 36 -5.05 17.88 -4.74
C LYS A 36 -5.83 16.65 -4.30
N LEU A 37 -5.18 15.48 -4.22
CA LEU A 37 -5.82 14.23 -3.80
C LEU A 37 -6.30 14.29 -2.35
N PHE A 38 -5.50 14.90 -1.46
CA PHE A 38 -5.88 15.10 -0.07
C PHE A 38 -7.14 15.98 0.03
N ILE A 39 -7.17 17.11 -0.67
CA ILE A 39 -8.32 18.02 -0.67
C ILE A 39 -9.55 17.33 -1.26
N LEU A 40 -9.41 16.64 -2.40
CA LEU A 40 -10.52 15.91 -3.01
C LEU A 40 -11.05 14.80 -2.10
N GLY A 41 -10.17 14.06 -1.41
CA GLY A 41 -10.56 13.07 -0.42
C GLY A 41 -11.25 13.68 0.80
N ALA A 42 -10.80 14.84 1.29
CA ALA A 42 -11.52 15.57 2.34
C ALA A 42 -12.92 15.97 1.86
N LEU A 43 -13.04 16.49 0.64
CA LEU A 43 -14.32 16.91 0.09
C LEU A 43 -15.31 15.76 -0.11
N THR A 44 -14.88 14.50 -0.23
CA THR A 44 -15.82 13.37 -0.34
C THR A 44 -16.57 13.07 0.96
N THR A 45 -16.12 13.56 2.12
CA THR A 45 -16.87 13.45 3.39
C THR A 45 -18.24 14.11 3.32
N LEU A 46 -18.39 15.21 2.58
CA LEU A 46 -19.66 15.94 2.47
C LEU A 46 -20.75 15.16 1.70
N PRO A 47 -20.52 14.70 0.45
CA PRO A 47 -21.48 13.86 -0.24
C PRO A 47 -21.62 12.48 0.44
N ALA A 48 -20.61 11.97 1.15
CA ALA A 48 -20.73 10.73 1.92
C ALA A 48 -21.83 10.85 2.98
N GLY A 49 -21.75 11.87 3.85
CA GLY A 49 -22.78 12.11 4.86
C GLY A 49 -24.19 12.29 4.26
N LEU A 50 -24.31 12.97 3.12
CA LEU A 50 -25.61 13.10 2.44
C LEU A 50 -26.14 11.75 1.92
N LEU A 51 -25.28 10.96 1.27
CA LEU A 51 -25.66 9.65 0.74
C LEU A 51 -25.98 8.65 1.85
N GLU A 52 -25.28 8.71 2.97
CA GLU A 52 -25.58 7.93 4.17
C GLU A 52 -26.94 8.29 4.77
N MET A 53 -27.28 9.57 4.86
CA MET A 53 -28.61 10.01 5.29
C MET A 53 -29.71 9.45 4.37
N VAL A 54 -29.52 9.52 3.05
CA VAL A 54 -30.47 8.94 2.07
C VAL A 54 -30.54 7.41 2.21
N GLY A 55 -29.39 6.76 2.37
CA GLY A 55 -29.28 5.32 2.56
C GLY A 55 -29.99 4.84 3.83
N GLU A 56 -29.85 5.57 4.92
CA GLU A 56 -30.55 5.30 6.18
C GLU A 56 -32.08 5.34 5.99
N GLN A 57 -32.61 6.37 5.33
CA GLN A 57 -34.05 6.45 5.03
C GLN A 57 -34.52 5.27 4.16
N GLY A 58 -33.73 4.89 3.16
CA GLY A 58 -34.00 3.71 2.32
C GLY A 58 -34.03 2.41 3.13
N ILE A 59 -33.05 2.20 4.02
CA ILE A 59 -32.97 1.03 4.90
C ILE A 59 -34.16 0.99 5.86
N MET A 60 -34.56 2.13 6.43
CA MET A 60 -35.74 2.23 7.31
C MET A 60 -37.03 1.87 6.59
N ALA A 61 -37.14 2.18 5.29
CA ALA A 61 -38.31 1.85 4.47
C ALA A 61 -38.43 0.34 4.17
N ILE A 62 -37.32 -0.36 3.98
CA ILE A 62 -37.31 -1.79 3.58
C ILE A 62 -37.16 -2.78 4.74
N SER A 63 -36.66 -2.33 5.90
CA SER A 63 -36.42 -3.19 7.06
C SER A 63 -37.12 -2.66 8.31
N ARG A 64 -37.83 -3.55 9.02
CA ARG A 64 -38.44 -3.27 10.33
C ARG A 64 -37.62 -3.78 11.51
N SER A 65 -36.60 -4.61 11.27
CA SER A 65 -35.75 -5.18 12.32
C SER A 65 -34.59 -4.25 12.63
N GLY A 66 -34.43 -3.85 13.90
CA GLY A 66 -33.31 -3.03 14.35
C GLY A 66 -31.95 -3.66 14.01
N ALA A 67 -31.78 -4.96 14.29
CA ALA A 67 -30.56 -5.69 13.98
C ALA A 67 -30.23 -5.71 12.48
N MET A 68 -31.24 -5.88 11.62
CA MET A 68 -31.05 -5.84 10.18
C MET A 68 -30.69 -4.43 9.69
N ARG A 69 -31.26 -3.38 10.31
CA ARG A 69 -30.90 -1.98 10.00
C ARG A 69 -29.45 -1.70 10.36
N THR A 70 -29.01 -2.09 11.55
CA THR A 70 -27.62 -1.97 12.00
C THR A 70 -26.67 -2.69 11.03
N LEU A 71 -26.99 -3.93 10.66
CA LEU A 71 -26.20 -4.70 9.70
C LEU A 71 -26.10 -3.98 8.35
N LEU A 72 -27.23 -3.59 7.75
CA LEU A 72 -27.24 -2.93 6.44
C LEU A 72 -26.55 -1.56 6.48
N MET A 73 -26.67 -0.82 7.58
CA MET A 73 -26.05 0.49 7.70
C MET A 73 -24.53 0.36 7.77
N PHE A 74 -24.01 -0.44 8.70
CA PHE A 74 -22.59 -0.45 9.02
C PHE A 74 -21.77 -1.46 8.20
N LEU A 75 -22.33 -2.59 7.75
CA LEU A 75 -21.60 -3.52 6.87
C LEU A 75 -21.73 -3.18 5.38
N VAL A 76 -22.73 -2.39 4.99
CA VAL A 76 -23.03 -2.14 3.57
C VAL A 76 -23.06 -0.65 3.25
N CYS A 77 -23.99 0.12 3.81
CA CYS A 77 -24.24 1.50 3.38
C CYS A 77 -23.03 2.43 3.60
N VAL A 78 -22.58 2.58 4.85
CA VAL A 78 -21.47 3.46 5.22
C VAL A 78 -20.19 3.10 4.46
N PRO A 79 -19.66 1.86 4.55
CA PRO A 79 -18.43 1.53 3.85
C PRO A 79 -18.57 1.71 2.32
N LEU A 80 -19.70 1.32 1.72
CA LEU A 80 -19.93 1.45 0.27
C LEU A 80 -19.87 2.90 -0.18
N VAL A 81 -20.53 3.79 0.55
CA VAL A 81 -20.55 5.21 0.24
C VAL A 81 -19.16 5.80 0.40
N GLU A 82 -18.53 5.59 1.55
CA GLU A 82 -17.24 6.21 1.85
C GLU A 82 -16.11 5.70 0.95
N GLU A 83 -15.87 4.39 0.93
CA GLU A 83 -14.78 3.79 0.17
C GLU A 83 -15.04 3.90 -1.34
N GLY A 84 -16.32 3.85 -1.75
CA GLY A 84 -16.72 4.12 -3.12
C GLY A 84 -16.34 5.53 -3.58
N LEU A 85 -16.66 6.55 -2.79
CA LEU A 85 -16.31 7.94 -3.13
C LEU A 85 -14.79 8.17 -3.13
N LYS A 86 -14.06 7.62 -2.16
CA LYS A 86 -12.58 7.66 -2.14
C LYS A 86 -12.01 7.03 -3.41
N TYR A 87 -12.52 5.87 -3.80
CA TYR A 87 -12.09 5.18 -5.01
C TYR A 87 -12.41 5.98 -6.29
N LEU A 88 -13.55 6.68 -6.36
CA LEU A 88 -13.86 7.57 -7.48
C LEU A 88 -12.85 8.72 -7.62
N VAL A 89 -12.42 9.31 -6.50
CA VAL A 89 -11.33 10.30 -6.50
C VAL A 89 -10.03 9.66 -6.97
N LEU A 90 -9.68 8.48 -6.43
CA LEU A 90 -8.48 7.75 -6.81
C LEU A 90 -8.44 7.44 -8.31
N MET A 91 -9.58 7.09 -8.91
CA MET A 91 -9.72 6.83 -10.35
C MET A 91 -9.29 8.01 -11.24
N THR A 92 -9.29 9.25 -10.73
CA THR A 92 -8.80 10.41 -11.48
C THR A 92 -7.30 10.34 -11.79
N THR A 93 -6.55 9.51 -11.05
CA THR A 93 -5.11 9.27 -11.27
C THR A 93 -4.83 8.23 -12.36
N TRP A 94 -5.84 7.49 -12.84
CA TRP A 94 -5.66 6.33 -13.75
C TRP A 94 -4.91 6.66 -15.05
N LYS A 95 -5.03 7.91 -15.52
CA LYS A 95 -4.36 8.40 -16.74
C LYS A 95 -3.28 9.44 -16.44
N ASN A 96 -2.98 9.69 -15.17
CA ASN A 96 -1.92 10.61 -14.79
C ASN A 96 -0.56 9.98 -15.13
N GLU A 97 0.34 10.78 -15.70
CA GLU A 97 1.71 10.40 -16.06
C GLU A 97 2.58 10.13 -14.82
N ALA A 98 2.31 10.82 -13.71
CA ALA A 98 3.01 10.61 -12.45
C ALA A 98 2.78 9.22 -11.84
N PHE A 99 1.70 8.54 -12.22
CA PHE A 99 1.41 7.19 -11.74
C PHE A 99 2.14 6.16 -12.62
N ASN A 100 3.43 6.04 -12.42
CA ASN A 100 4.34 5.27 -13.25
C ASN A 100 4.96 4.08 -12.50
N PHE A 101 4.75 3.97 -11.20
CA PHE A 101 5.13 2.85 -10.35
C PHE A 101 3.92 2.21 -9.66
N THR A 102 4.10 0.99 -9.16
CA THR A 102 3.01 0.24 -8.52
C THR A 102 2.69 0.75 -7.12
N PHE A 103 3.69 1.27 -6.40
CA PHE A 103 3.52 1.79 -5.05
C PHE A 103 2.80 3.16 -5.03
N ASP A 104 2.84 3.92 -6.11
CA ASP A 104 2.08 5.17 -6.28
C ASP A 104 0.58 4.97 -5.99
N GLY A 105 0.04 3.80 -6.38
CA GLY A 105 -1.33 3.42 -6.07
C GLY A 105 -1.61 3.45 -4.57
N VAL A 106 -0.69 2.92 -3.75
CA VAL A 106 -0.73 2.96 -2.28
C VAL A 106 -0.63 4.40 -1.79
N VAL A 107 0.35 5.16 -2.27
CA VAL A 107 0.55 6.56 -1.87
C VAL A 107 -0.72 7.37 -2.13
N TYR A 108 -1.23 7.37 -3.35
CA TYR A 108 -2.42 8.14 -3.72
C TYR A 108 -3.66 7.73 -2.95
N ALA A 109 -3.91 6.43 -2.79
CA ALA A 109 -5.08 5.94 -2.05
C ALA A 109 -5.01 6.31 -0.56
N VAL A 110 -3.83 6.22 0.05
CA VAL A 110 -3.61 6.69 1.44
C VAL A 110 -3.85 8.19 1.56
N ILE A 111 -3.35 9.00 0.64
CA ILE A 111 -3.55 10.46 0.66
C ILE A 111 -5.03 10.82 0.55
N VAL A 112 -5.77 10.19 -0.38
CA VAL A 112 -7.22 10.39 -0.50
C VAL A 112 -7.94 9.98 0.79
N SER A 113 -7.59 8.81 1.34
CA SER A 113 -8.24 8.26 2.54
C SER A 113 -7.96 9.08 3.79
N LEU A 114 -6.74 9.61 3.94
CA LEU A 114 -6.37 10.49 5.06
C LEU A 114 -6.94 11.90 4.90
N GLY A 115 -7.14 12.38 3.68
CA GLY A 115 -7.94 13.57 3.41
C GLY A 115 -9.36 13.44 3.97
N PHE A 116 -10.04 12.36 3.59
CA PHE A 116 -11.37 12.02 4.09
C PHE A 116 -11.38 11.93 5.62
N ALA A 117 -10.49 11.12 6.19
CA ALA A 117 -10.41 10.87 7.62
C ALA A 117 -10.17 12.16 8.41
N THR A 118 -9.40 13.10 7.84
CA THR A 118 -9.13 14.39 8.50
C THR A 118 -10.38 15.23 8.63
N LEU A 119 -11.13 15.44 7.53
CA LEU A 119 -12.34 16.25 7.60
C LEU A 119 -13.41 15.57 8.44
N GLU A 120 -13.61 14.26 8.25
CA GLU A 120 -14.56 13.49 9.03
C GLU A 120 -14.24 13.55 10.53
N ASN A 121 -12.98 13.32 10.92
CA ASN A 121 -12.57 13.45 12.32
C ASN A 121 -12.79 14.86 12.88
N MET A 122 -12.50 15.90 12.10
CA MET A 122 -12.81 17.28 12.50
C MET A 122 -14.31 17.50 12.72
N LEU A 123 -15.17 17.03 11.82
CA LEU A 123 -16.63 17.16 11.94
C LEU A 123 -17.14 16.45 13.20
N TYR A 124 -16.66 15.25 13.50
CA TYR A 124 -16.98 14.55 14.75
C TYR A 124 -16.56 15.36 15.98
N VAL A 125 -15.32 15.85 16.01
CA VAL A 125 -14.79 16.61 17.15
C VAL A 125 -15.54 17.91 17.36
N LEU A 126 -15.93 18.60 16.28
CA LEU A 126 -16.73 19.82 16.34
C LEU A 126 -18.17 19.54 16.78
N ASN A 127 -18.74 18.40 16.41
CA ASN A 127 -20.09 18.00 16.82
C ASN A 127 -20.17 17.66 18.31
N TYR A 128 -19.21 16.89 18.82
CA TYR A 128 -19.20 16.42 20.22
C TYR A 128 -18.44 17.35 21.17
N MET A 129 -17.67 18.31 20.65
CA MET A 129 -16.81 19.22 21.41
C MET A 129 -15.91 18.51 22.44
N SER A 130 -15.37 17.34 22.08
CA SER A 130 -14.70 16.41 23.00
C SER A 130 -13.29 16.03 22.56
N LEU A 131 -12.31 16.27 23.44
CA LEU A 131 -10.92 15.83 23.23
C LEU A 131 -10.79 14.31 23.25
N GLN A 132 -11.58 13.62 24.07
CA GLN A 132 -11.59 12.17 24.12
C GLN A 132 -12.02 11.58 22.77
N VAL A 133 -13.05 12.16 22.15
CA VAL A 133 -13.49 11.76 20.80
C VAL A 133 -12.36 11.97 19.79
N ALA A 134 -11.68 13.13 19.83
CA ALA A 134 -10.56 13.43 18.95
C ALA A 134 -9.43 12.40 19.06
N VAL A 135 -9.03 12.06 20.30
CA VAL A 135 -7.95 11.12 20.57
C VAL A 135 -8.32 9.70 20.17
N MET A 136 -9.51 9.22 20.55
CA MET A 136 -9.94 7.85 20.23
C MET A 136 -10.05 7.63 18.73
N ARG A 137 -10.66 8.58 18.00
CA ARG A 137 -10.73 8.53 16.54
C ARG A 137 -9.34 8.65 15.90
N GLY A 138 -8.48 9.50 16.44
CA GLY A 138 -7.10 9.66 15.97
C GLY A 138 -6.25 8.38 16.08
N ILE A 139 -6.54 7.51 17.04
CA ILE A 139 -5.81 6.24 17.27
C ILE A 139 -6.49 5.05 16.58
N LEU A 140 -7.81 5.10 16.36
CA LEU A 140 -8.57 3.98 15.79
C LEU A 140 -9.10 4.29 14.39
N SER A 141 -10.03 5.24 14.25
CA SER A 141 -10.68 5.54 12.96
C SER A 141 -9.72 6.09 11.89
N VAL A 142 -8.83 7.03 12.25
CA VAL A 142 -7.90 7.62 11.26
C VAL A 142 -6.90 6.57 10.73
N PRO A 143 -6.26 5.73 11.56
CA PRO A 143 -5.45 4.62 11.07
C PRO A 143 -6.24 3.54 10.31
N LEU A 144 -7.53 3.35 10.60
CA LEU A 144 -8.39 2.47 9.80
C LEU A 144 -8.56 2.99 8.38
N HIS A 145 -8.85 4.27 8.18
CA HIS A 145 -8.92 4.83 6.83
C HIS A 145 -7.56 4.76 6.10
N CYS A 146 -6.45 4.96 6.82
CA CYS A 146 -5.13 4.70 6.25
C CYS A 146 -4.97 3.24 5.81
N THR A 147 -5.43 2.29 6.63
CA THR A 147 -5.41 0.85 6.34
C THR A 147 -6.25 0.52 5.10
N CYS A 148 -7.47 1.05 5.01
CA CYS A 148 -8.32 0.95 3.81
C CYS A 148 -7.60 1.51 2.58
N GLY A 149 -6.97 2.68 2.70
CA GLY A 149 -6.15 3.29 1.64
C GLY A 149 -4.99 2.41 1.19
N ILE A 150 -4.28 1.76 2.12
CA ILE A 150 -3.17 0.85 1.79
C ILE A 150 -3.66 -0.33 0.93
N PHE A 151 -4.73 -1.01 1.34
CA PHE A 151 -5.26 -2.15 0.59
C PHE A 151 -5.90 -1.71 -0.73
N MET A 152 -6.67 -0.62 -0.72
CA MET A 152 -7.25 -0.02 -1.93
C MET A 152 -6.16 0.27 -2.95
N GLY A 153 -5.12 0.98 -2.52
CA GLY A 153 -4.02 1.41 -3.36
C GLY A 153 -3.15 0.27 -3.86
N TYR A 154 -2.93 -0.77 -3.05
CA TYR A 154 -2.20 -1.96 -3.47
C TYR A 154 -2.87 -2.63 -4.68
N PHE A 155 -4.16 -2.96 -4.56
CA PHE A 155 -4.88 -3.58 -5.67
C PHE A 155 -5.05 -2.60 -6.84
N TYR A 156 -5.22 -1.31 -6.58
CA TYR A 156 -5.31 -0.30 -7.65
C TYR A 156 -3.99 -0.19 -8.47
N GLY A 157 -2.84 -0.21 -7.80
CA GLY A 157 -1.52 -0.28 -8.43
C GLY A 157 -1.33 -1.55 -9.28
N MET A 158 -1.67 -2.72 -8.72
CA MET A 158 -1.66 -3.99 -9.44
C MET A 158 -2.60 -3.98 -10.65
N ALA A 159 -3.78 -3.39 -10.51
CA ALA A 159 -4.74 -3.27 -11.61
C ALA A 159 -4.15 -2.49 -12.79
N ARG A 160 -3.42 -1.40 -12.51
CA ARG A 160 -2.75 -0.60 -13.55
C ARG A 160 -1.60 -1.37 -14.18
N SER A 161 -0.78 -2.05 -13.37
CA SER A 161 0.31 -2.92 -13.85
C SER A 161 -0.19 -4.04 -14.77
N HIS A 162 -1.26 -4.75 -14.37
CA HIS A 162 -1.90 -5.77 -15.21
C HIS A 162 -2.46 -5.21 -16.50
N LYS A 163 -3.08 -4.01 -16.46
CA LYS A 163 -3.58 -3.36 -17.67
C LYS A 163 -2.45 -3.05 -18.65
N ALA A 164 -1.32 -2.53 -18.15
CA ALA A 164 -0.14 -2.24 -18.95
C ALA A 164 0.45 -3.49 -19.61
N ARG A 165 0.36 -4.66 -18.96
CA ARG A 165 0.76 -5.96 -19.53
C ARG A 165 -0.26 -6.60 -20.49
N GLY A 166 -1.39 -5.95 -20.73
CA GLY A 166 -2.49 -6.51 -21.55
C GLY A 166 -3.36 -7.54 -20.83
N GLU A 167 -3.15 -7.75 -19.52
CA GLU A 167 -3.85 -8.72 -18.68
C GLU A 167 -5.20 -8.16 -18.19
N SER A 168 -6.10 -7.87 -19.12
CA SER A 168 -7.34 -7.13 -18.84
C SER A 168 -8.22 -7.78 -17.76
N SER A 169 -8.36 -9.10 -17.77
CA SER A 169 -9.19 -9.82 -16.78
C SER A 169 -8.64 -9.67 -15.35
N ARG A 170 -7.32 -9.78 -15.16
CA ARG A 170 -6.67 -9.57 -13.86
C ARG A 170 -6.79 -8.12 -13.40
N SER A 171 -6.64 -7.18 -14.33
CA SER A 171 -6.86 -5.76 -14.06
C SER A 171 -8.29 -5.46 -13.58
N VAL A 172 -9.31 -6.14 -14.13
CA VAL A 172 -10.70 -6.02 -13.65
C VAL A 172 -10.83 -6.57 -12.24
N ILE A 173 -10.30 -7.77 -11.97
CA ILE A 173 -10.35 -8.41 -10.65
C ILE A 173 -9.71 -7.51 -9.60
N ASP A 174 -8.52 -6.97 -9.87
CA ASP A 174 -7.84 -6.10 -8.93
C ASP A 174 -8.61 -4.80 -8.67
N ARG A 175 -9.26 -4.20 -9.68
CA ARG A 175 -10.13 -3.04 -9.43
C ARG A 175 -11.33 -3.38 -8.53
N VAL A 176 -11.88 -4.58 -8.67
CA VAL A 176 -12.95 -5.05 -7.78
C VAL A 176 -12.41 -5.25 -6.36
N LEU A 177 -11.23 -5.87 -6.21
CA LEU A 177 -10.58 -6.08 -4.91
C LEU A 177 -10.17 -4.75 -4.25
N ALA A 178 -9.75 -3.76 -5.04
CA ALA A 178 -9.44 -2.41 -4.56
C ALA A 178 -10.63 -1.72 -3.89
N LEU A 179 -11.86 -2.12 -4.22
CA LEU A 179 -13.06 -1.69 -3.52
C LEU A 179 -13.47 -2.69 -2.44
N LEU A 180 -13.62 -3.96 -2.80
CA LEU A 180 -14.20 -4.99 -1.93
C LEU A 180 -13.42 -5.18 -0.63
N ILE A 181 -12.09 -5.15 -0.66
CA ILE A 181 -11.27 -5.38 0.54
C ILE A 181 -11.42 -4.22 1.54
N PRO A 182 -11.24 -2.94 1.16
CA PRO A 182 -11.54 -1.80 2.03
C PRO A 182 -12.98 -1.82 2.58
N LEU A 183 -13.96 -2.16 1.74
CA LEU A 183 -15.37 -2.24 2.15
C LEU A 183 -15.59 -3.22 3.29
N LEU A 184 -15.01 -4.42 3.17
CA LEU A 184 -15.11 -5.44 4.21
C LEU A 184 -14.38 -5.02 5.49
N ILE A 185 -13.17 -4.45 5.37
CA ILE A 185 -12.39 -4.02 6.54
C ILE A 185 -13.14 -2.92 7.29
N HIS A 186 -13.56 -1.88 6.57
CA HIS A 186 -14.25 -0.75 7.15
C HIS A 186 -15.61 -1.16 7.72
N GLY A 187 -16.39 -1.95 6.98
CA GLY A 187 -17.69 -2.41 7.44
C GLY A 187 -17.62 -3.26 8.70
N ILE A 188 -16.67 -4.21 8.78
CA ILE A 188 -16.49 -5.04 9.98
C ILE A 188 -16.13 -4.19 11.19
N TYR A 189 -15.27 -3.17 11.01
CA TYR A 189 -14.92 -2.23 12.07
C TYR A 189 -16.14 -1.45 12.58
N ASP A 190 -16.89 -0.81 11.68
CA ASP A 190 -18.07 -0.02 12.04
C ASP A 190 -19.16 -0.87 12.66
N PHE A 191 -19.38 -2.07 12.11
CA PHE A 191 -20.35 -2.99 12.65
C PHE A 191 -19.97 -3.41 14.07
N ALA A 192 -18.70 -3.75 14.34
CA ALA A 192 -18.25 -4.10 15.68
C ALA A 192 -18.42 -2.94 16.67
N LEU A 193 -18.17 -1.69 16.25
CA LEU A 193 -18.40 -0.50 17.08
C LEU A 193 -19.89 -0.23 17.34
N SER A 194 -20.77 -0.63 16.43
CA SER A 194 -22.22 -0.41 16.56
C SER A 194 -22.93 -1.36 17.53
N ILE A 195 -22.27 -2.44 17.97
CA ILE A 195 -22.86 -3.45 18.84
C ILE A 195 -22.45 -3.23 20.29
N GLU A 196 -23.43 -3.02 21.16
CA GLU A 196 -23.23 -2.87 22.61
C GLU A 196 -22.99 -4.23 23.28
N SER A 197 -21.78 -4.78 23.14
CA SER A 197 -21.37 -6.04 23.77
C SER A 197 -19.87 -6.11 23.99
N ASP A 198 -19.45 -6.32 25.24
CA ASP A 198 -18.03 -6.43 25.61
C ASP A 198 -17.28 -7.47 24.77
N ALA A 199 -17.91 -8.63 24.51
CA ALA A 199 -17.31 -9.68 23.71
C ALA A 199 -17.10 -9.24 22.24
N VAL A 200 -18.06 -8.50 21.68
CA VAL A 200 -17.94 -7.97 20.31
C VAL A 200 -16.94 -6.84 20.26
N SER A 201 -16.89 -5.96 21.26
CA SER A 201 -15.89 -4.88 21.33
C SER A 201 -14.46 -5.43 21.45
N VAL A 202 -14.23 -6.47 22.26
CA VAL A 202 -12.93 -7.14 22.37
C VAL A 202 -12.54 -7.82 21.05
N ALA A 203 -13.48 -8.53 20.42
CA ALA A 203 -13.25 -9.15 19.12
C ALA A 203 -12.97 -8.10 18.02
N GLY A 204 -13.71 -7.00 18.01
CA GLY A 204 -13.55 -5.86 17.11
C GLY A 204 -12.19 -5.20 17.28
N LEU A 205 -11.75 -4.95 18.51
CA LEU A 205 -10.41 -4.42 18.78
C LEU A 205 -9.31 -5.39 18.33
N GLY A 206 -9.48 -6.68 18.59
CA GLY A 206 -8.57 -7.72 18.11
C GLY A 206 -8.47 -7.72 16.57
N PHE A 207 -9.61 -7.64 15.89
CA PHE A 207 -9.67 -7.48 14.44
C PHE A 207 -8.92 -6.22 13.97
N THR A 208 -9.19 -5.05 14.58
CA THR A 208 -8.52 -3.77 14.25
C THR A 208 -7.00 -3.88 14.36
N VAL A 209 -6.49 -4.45 15.47
CA VAL A 209 -5.05 -4.62 15.66
C VAL A 209 -4.45 -5.54 14.60
N VAL A 210 -5.12 -6.65 14.28
CA VAL A 210 -4.66 -7.57 13.23
C VAL A 210 -4.62 -6.87 11.87
N VAL A 211 -5.68 -6.16 11.48
CA VAL A 211 -5.69 -5.48 10.17
C VAL A 211 -4.67 -4.35 10.10
N PHE A 212 -4.38 -3.65 11.19
CA PHE A 212 -3.31 -2.65 11.22
C PHE A 212 -1.93 -3.27 11.03
N ILE A 213 -1.66 -4.40 11.69
CA ILE A 213 -0.40 -5.15 11.49
C ILE A 213 -0.28 -5.59 10.03
N LEU A 214 -1.36 -6.15 9.46
CA LEU A 214 -1.40 -6.57 8.06
C LEU A 214 -1.21 -5.39 7.11
N ALA A 215 -1.79 -4.22 7.40
CA ALA A 215 -1.62 -3.01 6.60
C ALA A 215 -0.16 -2.55 6.58
N VAL A 216 0.51 -2.51 7.74
CA VAL A 216 1.93 -2.17 7.82
C VAL A 216 2.80 -3.20 7.09
N MET A 217 2.48 -4.48 7.19
CA MET A 217 3.18 -5.53 6.43
C MET A 217 2.98 -5.36 4.92
N GLN A 218 1.74 -5.10 4.49
CA GLN A 218 1.38 -4.89 3.10
C GLN A 218 2.06 -3.66 2.51
N GLU A 219 2.02 -2.52 3.22
CA GLU A 219 2.68 -1.29 2.81
C GLU A 219 4.18 -1.49 2.60
N ARG A 220 4.87 -2.09 3.59
CA ARG A 220 6.31 -2.39 3.49
C ARG A 220 6.64 -3.36 2.38
N TRP A 221 5.77 -4.35 2.16
CA TRP A 221 5.95 -5.31 1.07
C TRP A 221 5.77 -4.63 -0.29
N SER A 222 4.73 -3.81 -0.46
CA SER A 222 4.46 -3.05 -1.68
C SER A 222 5.59 -2.07 -2.00
N SER A 223 6.11 -1.35 -1.00
CA SER A 223 7.27 -0.44 -1.15
C SER A 223 8.54 -1.19 -1.62
N ARG A 224 8.75 -2.43 -1.17
CA ARG A 224 9.92 -3.25 -1.57
C ARG A 224 9.77 -3.90 -2.94
N GLN A 225 8.54 -4.21 -3.33
CA GLN A 225 8.20 -4.83 -4.62
C GLN A 225 7.84 -3.79 -5.67
N ASP A 226 8.21 -2.53 -5.44
CA ASP A 226 7.81 -1.46 -6.32
C ASP A 226 8.44 -1.61 -7.70
N SER A 227 7.59 -1.51 -8.72
CA SER A 227 7.92 -1.85 -10.09
C SER A 227 7.33 -0.85 -11.04
N TYR A 228 8.13 -0.49 -12.04
CA TYR A 228 7.73 0.43 -13.08
C TYR A 228 6.60 -0.16 -13.94
N ILE A 229 5.58 0.67 -14.22
CA ILE A 229 4.43 0.34 -15.04
C ILE A 229 4.73 0.75 -16.48
N ALA A 230 4.96 -0.24 -17.34
CA ALA A 230 5.27 -0.03 -18.75
C ALA A 230 4.20 0.78 -19.49
N GLY A 231 4.62 1.64 -20.44
CA GLY A 231 3.73 2.43 -21.29
C GLY A 231 3.21 3.73 -20.66
N THR A 232 3.77 4.19 -19.54
CA THR A 232 3.40 5.45 -18.86
C THR A 232 4.24 6.67 -19.26
N GLY A 233 5.15 6.53 -20.23
CA GLY A 233 6.10 7.59 -20.68
C GLY A 233 7.53 7.28 -20.20
N ASN A 234 8.57 7.68 -20.95
CA ASN A 234 9.95 7.29 -20.62
C ASN A 234 10.35 7.74 -19.20
N PRO A 235 11.03 6.90 -18.40
CA PRO A 235 11.60 7.33 -17.14
C PRO A 235 12.62 8.45 -17.42
N VAL A 236 12.42 9.61 -16.82
CA VAL A 236 13.40 10.69 -16.85
C VAL A 236 14.61 10.23 -16.03
N GLY A 237 15.62 9.68 -16.71
CA GLY A 237 17.02 9.73 -16.28
C GLY A 237 17.44 9.01 -14.99
N GLN A 238 16.75 7.95 -14.54
CA GLN A 238 17.15 7.17 -13.35
C GLN A 238 17.41 5.70 -13.71
N PRO A 239 18.48 5.07 -13.20
CA PRO A 239 18.75 3.65 -13.41
C PRO A 239 17.69 2.81 -12.68
N VAL A 240 17.03 1.95 -13.44
CA VAL A 240 16.12 0.89 -12.94
C VAL A 240 16.81 0.08 -11.83
N PRO A 241 16.18 -0.13 -10.66
CA PRO A 241 16.72 -1.00 -9.63
C PRO A 241 16.99 -2.40 -10.16
N TYR A 242 18.22 -2.89 -9.93
CA TYR A 242 18.87 -4.09 -10.45
C TYR A 242 18.20 -5.45 -10.11
N HIS A 243 16.97 -5.50 -9.59
CA HIS A 243 16.28 -6.75 -9.22
C HIS A 243 14.97 -7.02 -9.98
N ALA A 244 14.67 -6.25 -11.04
CA ALA A 244 13.74 -6.74 -12.05
C ALA A 244 14.42 -7.89 -12.80
N ALA A 245 14.11 -9.12 -12.39
CA ALA A 245 14.38 -10.32 -13.17
C ALA A 245 14.08 -10.01 -14.64
N GLN A 246 15.08 -10.13 -15.50
CA GLN A 246 14.87 -10.00 -16.93
C GLN A 246 13.73 -10.95 -17.30
N PRO A 247 12.65 -10.50 -17.95
CA PRO A 247 11.72 -11.42 -18.55
C PRO A 247 12.56 -12.25 -19.51
N GLN A 248 12.69 -13.54 -19.21
CA GLN A 248 13.36 -14.48 -20.08
C GLN A 248 12.51 -14.50 -21.35
N TYR A 249 12.86 -13.69 -22.36
CA TYR A 249 12.19 -13.74 -23.64
C TYR A 249 12.53 -15.09 -24.25
N GLN A 250 11.53 -15.95 -24.37
CA GLN A 250 11.67 -17.18 -25.13
C GLN A 250 11.77 -16.74 -26.57
N GLN A 251 12.99 -16.73 -27.10
CA GLN A 251 13.22 -16.45 -28.51
C GLN A 251 12.36 -17.40 -29.32
N VAL A 252 11.39 -16.84 -30.05
CA VAL A 252 10.66 -17.58 -31.06
C VAL A 252 11.70 -17.95 -32.14
N PRO A 253 11.90 -19.24 -32.46
CA PRO A 253 12.92 -19.65 -33.43
C PRO A 253 12.70 -18.93 -34.77
N GLY A 254 13.70 -18.15 -35.21
CA GLY A 254 13.68 -17.46 -36.50
C GLY A 254 13.48 -15.94 -36.46
N GLN A 255 13.28 -15.31 -35.29
CA GLN A 255 13.33 -13.85 -35.20
C GLN A 255 14.76 -13.34 -34.91
N PRO A 256 15.26 -12.35 -35.66
CA PRO A 256 16.54 -11.71 -35.34
C PRO A 256 16.44 -10.99 -33.98
N PRO A 257 17.54 -10.88 -33.22
CA PRO A 257 17.56 -10.17 -31.95
C PRO A 257 17.01 -8.75 -32.12
N TYR A 258 16.10 -8.33 -31.23
CA TYR A 258 15.64 -6.94 -31.18
C TYR A 258 16.87 -6.04 -30.96
N GLN A 259 17.25 -5.27 -31.99
CA GLN A 259 18.28 -4.25 -31.87
C GLN A 259 17.65 -3.01 -31.27
N TYR A 260 18.18 -2.59 -30.11
CA TYR A 260 17.91 -1.26 -29.59
C TYR A 260 18.36 -0.22 -30.63
N PRO A 261 17.58 0.85 -30.88
CA PRO A 261 18.02 1.94 -31.75
C PRO A 261 19.36 2.48 -31.25
N GLN A 262 20.40 2.44 -32.08
CA GLN A 262 21.65 3.14 -31.79
C GLN A 262 21.33 4.63 -31.64
N GLN A 263 21.73 5.21 -30.52
CA GLN A 263 21.60 6.65 -30.28
C GLN A 263 22.26 7.41 -31.44
N ALA A 264 21.54 8.36 -32.02
CA ALA A 264 22.09 9.27 -33.02
C ALA A 264 23.32 10.02 -32.44
N PRO A 265 24.36 10.33 -33.23
CA PRO A 265 25.55 10.98 -32.71
C PRO A 265 25.19 12.32 -32.08
N HIS A 266 25.58 12.50 -30.81
CA HIS A 266 25.44 13.77 -30.10
C HIS A 266 26.10 14.91 -30.91
N ARG A 267 25.32 15.92 -31.31
CA ARG A 267 25.89 17.22 -31.68
C ARG A 267 26.62 17.78 -30.46
N GLN A 268 27.89 18.13 -30.64
CA GLN A 268 28.70 18.79 -29.62
C GLN A 268 28.01 20.09 -29.15
N ALA A 269 27.82 20.21 -27.84
CA ALA A 269 27.40 21.46 -27.22
C ALA A 269 28.56 22.47 -27.27
N PRO A 270 28.30 23.79 -27.40
CA PRO A 270 29.37 24.79 -27.44
C PRO A 270 30.08 24.88 -26.08
N ALA A 271 31.40 25.15 -26.15
CA ALA A 271 32.30 25.19 -25.00
C ALA A 271 31.86 26.22 -23.94
N GLN A 272 31.82 25.80 -22.67
CA GLN A 272 31.61 26.69 -21.53
C GLN A 272 32.92 27.44 -21.17
N PRO A 273 32.85 28.69 -20.68
CA PRO A 273 34.02 29.41 -20.21
C PRO A 273 34.64 28.73 -18.98
N GLN A 274 35.98 28.61 -18.97
CA GLN A 274 36.74 28.03 -17.87
C GLN A 274 36.57 28.85 -16.58
N GLN A 275 36.08 28.22 -15.51
CA GLN A 275 36.16 28.76 -14.16
C GLN A 275 37.60 28.68 -13.62
N PRO A 276 38.08 29.66 -12.84
CA PRO A 276 39.43 29.63 -12.27
C PRO A 276 39.58 28.49 -11.25
N VAL A 277 40.69 27.76 -11.37
CA VAL A 277 41.08 26.61 -10.56
C VAL A 277 41.32 27.07 -9.11
N GLN A 278 40.55 26.55 -8.15
CA GLN A 278 40.85 26.70 -6.73
C GLN A 278 42.00 25.76 -6.32
N PRO A 279 42.93 26.19 -5.44
CA PRO A 279 43.98 25.31 -4.94
C PRO A 279 43.41 24.23 -4.00
N PRO A 280 44.03 23.03 -3.95
CA PRO A 280 43.50 21.89 -3.20
C PRO A 280 43.61 22.11 -1.68
N TYR A 281 42.52 21.86 -0.96
CA TYR A 281 42.51 21.77 0.50
C TYR A 281 43.29 20.52 0.97
N PRO A 282 44.13 20.61 2.02
CA PRO A 282 44.81 19.44 2.57
C PRO A 282 43.83 18.53 3.33
N TYR A 283 43.79 17.26 2.95
CA TYR A 283 43.13 16.19 3.72
C TYR A 283 43.93 15.92 5.01
N PRO A 284 43.28 15.71 6.18
CA PRO A 284 43.97 15.18 7.34
C PRO A 284 44.42 13.73 7.10
N GLN A 285 45.67 13.41 7.45
CA GLN A 285 46.24 12.08 7.37
C GLN A 285 45.45 11.09 8.23
N GLN A 286 45.02 9.97 7.63
CA GLN A 286 44.52 8.82 8.36
C GLN A 286 45.69 8.18 9.12
N THR A 287 45.67 8.25 10.45
CA THR A 287 46.48 7.38 11.30
C THR A 287 46.12 5.93 11.03
N ALA A 288 47.12 5.13 10.70
CA ALA A 288 46.99 3.70 10.45
C ALA A 288 46.34 2.99 11.64
N TYR A 289 45.15 2.43 11.43
CA TYR A 289 44.60 1.43 12.34
C TYR A 289 45.45 0.16 12.23
N GLN A 290 46.20 -0.14 13.28
CA GLN A 290 46.86 -1.44 13.43
C GLN A 290 45.79 -2.54 13.46
N GLN A 291 45.94 -3.54 12.60
CA GLN A 291 45.12 -4.75 12.66
C GLN A 291 45.35 -5.45 14.00
N PRO A 292 44.30 -5.88 14.72
CA PRO A 292 44.48 -6.76 15.87
C PRO A 292 44.97 -8.15 15.40
N PRO A 293 45.82 -8.84 16.17
CA PRO A 293 46.38 -10.13 15.78
C PRO A 293 45.30 -11.22 15.69
N ALA A 294 45.53 -12.18 14.80
CA ALA A 294 44.66 -13.32 14.55
C ALA A 294 44.39 -14.14 15.84
N PRO A 295 43.16 -14.64 16.05
CA PRO A 295 42.87 -15.50 17.19
C PRO A 295 43.62 -16.83 17.10
N GLN A 296 44.28 -17.22 18.20
CA GLN A 296 44.89 -18.52 18.38
C GLN A 296 43.81 -19.62 18.40
N GLN A 297 44.03 -20.69 17.62
CA GLN A 297 43.16 -21.85 17.58
C GLN A 297 43.30 -22.65 18.90
N HIS A 298 42.23 -22.67 19.71
CA HIS A 298 42.08 -23.64 20.78
C HIS A 298 41.31 -24.87 20.28
N PRO A 299 41.70 -26.10 20.64
CA PRO A 299 41.04 -27.31 20.20
C PRO A 299 39.64 -27.45 20.82
N VAL A 300 38.66 -27.77 19.97
CA VAL A 300 37.25 -28.02 20.34
C VAL A 300 37.08 -29.50 20.73
N PRO A 301 36.58 -29.84 21.93
CA PRO A 301 36.12 -31.18 22.24
C PRO A 301 34.59 -31.31 22.04
N GLY A 302 34.17 -32.41 21.40
CA GLY A 302 32.80 -32.93 21.51
C GLY A 302 31.99 -32.93 20.22
N GLN A 303 32.14 -33.98 19.40
CA GLN A 303 31.18 -34.34 18.36
C GLN A 303 29.94 -34.98 18.98
N TYR A 304 28.75 -34.42 18.72
CA TYR A 304 27.48 -35.16 18.78
C TYR A 304 26.90 -35.25 17.36
N ARG A 305 26.98 -36.45 16.77
CA ARG A 305 26.34 -36.85 15.52
C ARG A 305 24.85 -37.11 15.77
N TYR A 306 23.98 -36.49 14.98
CA TYR A 306 22.63 -37.00 14.72
C TYR A 306 22.59 -37.54 13.28
N PRO A 307 22.15 -38.79 13.04
CA PRO A 307 22.13 -39.39 11.70
C PRO A 307 20.86 -39.05 10.92
N TYR A 308 21.04 -38.73 9.63
CA TYR A 308 20.00 -38.80 8.60
C TYR A 308 19.71 -40.27 8.25
N PRO A 309 18.46 -40.69 7.99
CA PRO A 309 18.18 -41.99 7.40
C PRO A 309 18.48 -42.00 5.90
N GLN A 310 19.24 -43.00 5.48
CA GLN A 310 19.52 -43.35 4.08
C GLN A 310 18.29 -43.96 3.41
N GLN A 311 18.06 -43.59 2.15
CA GLN A 311 17.30 -44.37 1.18
C GLN A 311 18.11 -45.62 0.79
N ALA A 312 17.47 -46.78 0.80
CA ALA A 312 17.94 -48.00 0.15
C ALA A 312 16.86 -48.50 -0.80
N GLY A 313 17.25 -48.81 -2.03
CA GLY A 313 16.36 -49.20 -3.12
C GLY A 313 16.21 -50.71 -3.32
N SER A 314 15.42 -51.01 -4.36
CA SER A 314 15.33 -52.23 -5.17
C SER A 314 14.89 -53.56 -4.52
N GLY A 315 13.75 -54.07 -5.00
CA GLY A 315 13.34 -55.47 -4.87
C GLY A 315 12.03 -55.70 -5.66
N SER A 316 12.15 -56.36 -6.80
CA SER A 316 11.10 -56.84 -7.70
C SER A 316 10.21 -57.93 -7.07
N GLU A 317 8.92 -57.98 -7.43
CA GLU A 317 8.26 -59.16 -8.07
C GLU A 317 6.72 -59.07 -8.09
N SER A 318 6.17 -59.37 -9.29
CA SER A 318 4.88 -60.03 -9.63
C SER A 318 3.54 -59.69 -8.95
N GLY A 319 2.53 -59.38 -9.78
CA GLY A 319 1.09 -59.39 -9.44
C GLY A 319 0.52 -60.79 -9.11
N PRO A 320 -0.82 -61.03 -9.03
CA PRO A 320 -1.82 -60.58 -10.01
C PRO A 320 -3.25 -60.22 -9.48
N GLN A 321 -4.04 -59.65 -10.39
CA GLN A 321 -5.49 -59.83 -10.65
C GLN A 321 -6.59 -59.62 -9.56
N LYS A 322 -7.59 -58.82 -9.99
CA LYS A 322 -8.99 -58.68 -9.52
C LYS A 322 -9.73 -60.00 -9.20
N PRO A 323 -10.81 -59.92 -8.40
CA PRO A 323 -12.17 -59.91 -8.97
C PRO A 323 -13.06 -58.80 -8.34
N ARG A 324 -13.85 -58.04 -9.12
CA ARG A 324 -15.32 -58.17 -9.29
C ARG A 324 -16.08 -58.55 -8.01
N GLY A 325 -16.82 -57.57 -7.50
CA GLY A 325 -17.97 -57.63 -6.60
C GLY A 325 -18.65 -56.28 -6.69
#